data_AF-A0A3D4JFM9-F1
#
_entry.id   AF-A0A3D4JFM9-F1
#
_cell.length_a   1.000
_cell.length_b   1.000
_cell.length_c   1.000
_cell.angle_alpha   90.00
_cell.angle_beta   90.00
_cell.angle_gamma   90.00
#
_symmetry.space_group_name_H-M   'P 1'
#
loop_
_entity.id
_entity.type
_entity.pdbx_description
1 polymer ?
#
loop_
_entity_poly.entity_id
_entity_poly.type
_entity_poly.pdbx_seq_one_letter_code
_entity_poly.pdbx_strand_id
1 'polypeptide(L)'
;MNKELREQIYKNLNIKETDELLDIWQTNDRVEWSDLAFEVLEEILKQRKVKLPKQKEPITEYKEEDENLEEWETKLLDKEDQPEFYDVLEVLSLKDNINKVTKAAVIIIIVTRLLNTYVIQSLIIGEIPTFDVNIFLPFFITILATGLYVAIAYFSLQALAYILRILMEMEFNSRNAK
;
A
#
# COMPACT_ATOMS: atom_id res chain seq x y z
N MET A 1 20.21 27.84 27.70
CA MET A 1 19.64 26.68 26.98
C MET A 1 19.87 26.71 25.47
N ASN A 2 19.55 27.78 24.72
CA ASN A 2 19.69 27.76 23.25
C ASN A 2 21.15 27.67 22.72
N LYS A 3 22.13 28.25 23.42
CA LYS A 3 23.54 28.26 22.98
C LYS A 3 24.20 26.87 22.97
N GLU A 4 23.92 26.04 23.97
CA GLU A 4 24.49 24.69 24.06
C GLU A 4 23.95 23.77 22.94
N LEU A 5 22.65 23.86 22.64
CA LEU A 5 22.04 23.09 21.54
C LEU A 5 22.61 23.51 20.19
N ARG A 6 22.75 24.82 19.95
CA ARG A 6 23.36 25.37 18.73
C ARG A 6 24.80 24.88 18.53
N GLU A 7 25.60 24.84 19.61
CA GLU A 7 26.98 24.33 19.56
C GLU A 7 27.04 22.83 19.26
N GLN A 8 26.11 22.04 19.81
CA GLN A 8 26.03 20.61 19.51
C GLN A 8 25.69 20.36 18.03
N ILE A 9 24.67 21.07 17.51
CA ILE A 9 24.30 20.98 16.10
C ILE A 9 25.47 21.41 15.21
N TYR A 10 26.17 22.50 15.56
CA TYR A 10 27.33 22.95 14.81
C TYR A 10 28.43 21.89 14.77
N LYS A 11 28.76 21.27 15.90
CA LYS A 11 29.77 20.20 15.96
C LYS A 11 29.36 19.01 15.08
N ASN A 12 28.10 18.61 15.12
CA ASN A 12 27.60 17.48 14.35
C ASN A 12 27.60 17.76 12.83
N LEU A 13 27.11 18.94 12.42
CA LEU A 13 27.06 19.33 11.01
C LEU A 13 28.46 19.64 10.44
N ASN A 14 29.38 20.17 11.24
CA ASN A 14 30.71 20.52 10.75
C ASN A 14 31.59 19.29 10.46
N ILE A 15 31.23 18.11 10.97
CA ILE A 15 31.91 16.85 10.62
C ILE A 15 31.48 16.36 9.22
N LYS A 16 30.32 16.79 8.73
CA LYS A 16 29.81 16.40 7.41
C LYS A 16 30.56 17.09 6.27
N GLU A 17 30.57 16.41 5.14
CA GLU A 17 31.17 16.92 3.90
C GLU A 17 30.37 18.09 3.33
N THR A 18 31.04 18.94 2.56
CA THR A 18 30.41 20.16 2.04
C THR A 18 29.27 19.87 1.06
N ASP A 19 29.41 18.81 0.25
CA ASP A 19 28.38 18.39 -0.70
C ASP A 19 27.13 17.84 0.00
N GLU A 20 27.33 17.11 1.11
CA GLU A 20 26.24 16.62 1.95
C GLU A 20 25.46 17.78 2.59
N LEU A 21 26.17 18.81 3.09
CA LEU A 21 25.52 20.00 3.63
C LEU A 21 24.75 20.79 2.56
N LEU A 22 25.27 20.84 1.33
CA LEU A 22 24.57 21.46 0.20
C LEU A 22 23.30 20.71 -0.18
N ASP A 23 23.33 19.39 -0.13
CA ASP A 23 22.16 18.55 -0.39
C ASP A 23 21.07 18.79 0.65
N ILE A 24 21.42 18.77 1.94
CA ILE A 24 20.50 19.09 3.04
C ILE A 24 19.91 20.50 2.86
N TRP A 25 20.74 21.49 2.51
CA TRP A 25 20.28 22.86 2.23
C TRP A 25 19.28 22.93 1.08
N GLN A 26 19.55 22.25 -0.03
CA GLN A 26 18.68 22.28 -1.21
C GLN A 26 17.37 21.52 -1.00
N THR A 27 17.43 20.36 -0.34
CA THR A 27 16.28 19.49 -0.08
C THR A 27 15.25 20.15 0.83
N ASN A 28 15.68 21.04 1.73
CA ASN A 28 14.79 21.86 2.57
C ASN A 28 13.78 21.02 3.38
N ASP A 29 14.25 19.89 3.91
CA ASP A 29 13.46 18.97 4.72
C ASP A 29 13.29 19.53 6.14
N ARG A 30 12.11 20.13 6.40
CA ARG A 30 11.73 20.70 7.70
C ARG A 30 11.14 19.67 8.65
N VAL A 31 10.95 18.43 8.19
CA VAL A 31 10.51 17.31 9.02
C VAL A 31 11.71 16.72 9.77
N GLU A 32 12.81 16.49 9.07
CA GLU A 32 14.04 15.96 9.65
C GLU A 32 14.87 17.04 10.37
N TRP A 33 14.95 18.25 9.80
CA TRP A 33 15.85 19.29 10.27
C TRP A 33 15.09 20.50 10.82
N SER A 34 15.34 20.82 12.08
CA SER A 34 14.80 22.02 12.73
C SER A 34 15.29 23.31 12.07
N ASP A 35 14.53 24.40 12.21
CA ASP A 35 14.93 25.72 11.72
C ASP A 35 16.29 26.18 12.27
N LEU A 36 16.57 25.88 13.55
CA LEU A 36 17.85 26.17 14.19
C LEU A 36 19.01 25.44 13.47
N ALA A 37 18.78 24.22 12.97
CA ALA A 37 19.77 23.47 12.22
C ALA A 37 20.06 24.10 10.86
N PHE A 38 19.04 24.59 10.15
CA PHE A 38 19.23 25.33 8.90
C PHE A 38 20.00 26.65 9.11
N GLU A 39 19.76 27.37 10.20
CA GLU A 39 20.54 28.57 10.54
C GLU A 39 22.03 28.24 10.76
N VAL A 40 22.32 27.16 11.49
CA VAL A 40 23.69 26.70 11.73
C VAL A 40 24.35 26.21 10.45
N LEU A 41 23.59 25.51 9.61
CA LEU A 41 24.07 24.98 8.33
C LEU A 41 24.43 26.11 7.36
N GLU A 42 23.62 27.17 7.30
CA GLU A 42 23.94 28.38 6.54
C GLU A 42 25.25 29.03 7.00
N GLU A 43 25.48 29.12 8.31
CA GLU A 43 26.71 29.67 8.89
C GLU A 43 27.93 28.84 8.48
N ILE A 44 27.85 27.50 8.55
CA ILE A 44 28.93 26.59 8.15
C ILE A 44 29.25 26.74 6.65
N LEU A 45 28.22 26.74 5.79
CA LEU A 45 28.40 26.89 4.33
C LEU A 45 29.02 28.24 3.96
N LYS A 46 28.65 29.32 4.66
CA LYS A 46 29.28 30.64 4.51
C LYS A 46 30.74 30.64 4.95
N GLN A 47 31.06 30.01 6.09
CA GLN A 47 32.45 29.88 6.56
C GLN A 47 33.32 29.10 5.57
N ARG A 48 32.75 28.08 4.91
CA ARG A 48 33.39 27.29 3.86
C ARG A 48 33.47 28.01 2.50
N LYS A 49 32.98 29.25 2.40
CA LYS A 49 32.99 30.11 1.20
C LYS A 49 32.26 29.49 -0.01
N VAL A 50 31.21 28.73 0.24
CA VAL A 50 30.38 28.09 -0.79
C VAL A 50 29.26 29.05 -1.21
N LYS A 51 28.94 29.08 -2.51
CA LYS A 51 27.77 29.81 -3.00
C LYS A 51 26.50 29.04 -2.63
N LEU A 52 25.63 29.67 -1.82
CA LEU A 52 24.36 29.08 -1.40
C LEU A 52 23.40 29.00 -2.61
N PRO A 53 22.98 27.79 -3.03
CA PRO A 53 21.93 27.64 -4.03
C PRO A 53 20.56 28.00 -3.43
N LYS A 54 19.56 28.26 -4.28
CA LYS A 54 18.18 28.46 -3.83
C LYS A 54 17.64 27.15 -3.25
N GLN A 55 16.94 27.23 -2.12
CA GLN A 55 16.26 26.10 -1.52
C GLN A 55 15.04 25.69 -2.37
N LYS A 56 14.69 24.40 -2.35
CA LYS A 56 13.40 23.90 -2.88
C LYS A 56 12.26 24.30 -1.93
N GLU A 57 11.02 24.02 -2.33
CA GLU A 57 9.86 24.20 -1.44
C GLU A 57 10.02 23.34 -0.17
N PRO A 58 9.66 23.87 1.02
CA PRO A 58 9.90 23.18 2.28
C PRO A 58 9.04 21.93 2.37
N ILE A 59 9.69 20.78 2.60
CA ILE A 59 8.99 19.53 2.95
C ILE A 59 8.59 19.67 4.41
N THR A 60 7.29 19.83 4.66
CA THR A 60 6.73 20.05 6.01
C THR A 60 6.07 18.80 6.58
N GLU A 61 5.77 17.83 5.72
CA GLU A 61 5.24 16.52 6.07
C GLU A 61 5.81 15.51 5.08
N TYR A 62 6.27 14.35 5.55
CA TYR A 62 6.45 13.21 4.67
C TYR A 62 5.06 12.77 4.24
N LYS A 63 4.75 12.85 2.94
CA LYS A 63 3.63 12.08 2.43
C LYS A 63 3.98 10.62 2.69
N GLU A 64 3.23 9.97 3.55
CA GLU A 64 3.32 8.52 3.72
C GLU A 64 3.11 7.90 2.34
N GLU A 65 4.19 7.43 1.71
CA GLU A 65 4.10 6.46 0.65
C GLU A 65 3.48 5.22 1.30
N ASP A 66 2.19 5.00 1.07
CA ASP A 66 1.49 3.83 1.55
C ASP A 66 2.20 2.60 0.96
N GLU A 67 3.04 1.93 1.76
CA GLU A 67 3.91 0.80 1.38
C GLU A 67 3.16 -0.36 0.69
N ASN A 68 1.82 -0.34 0.71
CA ASN A 68 0.95 -1.30 0.05
C ASN A 68 0.60 -0.96 -1.41
N LEU A 69 0.94 0.22 -1.90
CA LEU A 69 0.59 0.64 -3.26
C LEU A 69 1.63 0.13 -4.27
N GLU A 70 1.15 -0.44 -5.37
CA GLU A 70 2.02 -0.83 -6.48
C GLU A 70 2.63 0.43 -7.13
N GLU A 71 3.82 0.32 -7.75
CA GLU A 71 4.55 1.45 -8.37
C GLU A 71 3.71 2.26 -9.38
N TRP A 72 2.71 1.66 -10.00
CA TRP A 72 1.81 2.36 -10.92
C TRP A 72 0.67 3.09 -10.19
N GLU A 73 0.29 2.65 -8.98
CA GLU A 73 -0.74 3.30 -8.16
C GLU A 73 -0.19 4.59 -7.56
N THR A 74 1.08 4.60 -7.17
CA THR A 74 1.75 5.82 -6.73
C THR A 74 1.85 6.85 -7.85
N LYS A 75 2.07 6.41 -9.11
CA LYS A 75 2.04 7.29 -10.30
C LYS A 75 0.67 7.92 -10.55
N LEU A 76 -0.42 7.21 -10.23
CA LEU A 76 -1.78 7.76 -10.36
C LEU A 76 -2.13 8.79 -9.28
N LEU A 77 -1.42 8.77 -8.15
CA LEU A 77 -1.63 9.73 -7.06
C LEU A 77 -0.88 11.05 -7.27
N ASP A 78 0.03 11.11 -8.24
CA ASP A 78 0.71 12.35 -8.57
C ASP A 78 -0.30 13.40 -9.10
N LYS A 79 -0.23 14.62 -8.56
CA LYS A 79 -1.27 15.63 -8.76
C LYS A 79 -1.30 16.19 -10.18
N GLU A 80 -0.22 16.04 -10.93
CA GLU A 80 -0.09 16.64 -12.26
C GLU A 80 -0.87 15.86 -13.34
N ASP A 81 -1.08 14.55 -13.17
CA ASP A 81 -1.71 13.66 -14.18
C ASP A 81 -2.95 12.90 -13.68
N GLN A 82 -3.66 13.43 -12.68
CA GLN A 82 -4.83 12.74 -12.14
C GLN A 82 -5.96 12.58 -13.19
N PRO A 83 -6.58 11.38 -13.27
CA PRO A 83 -7.68 11.12 -14.18
C PRO A 83 -8.92 11.99 -13.88
N GLU A 84 -9.68 12.33 -14.92
CA GLU A 84 -10.82 13.26 -14.82
C GLU A 84 -12.16 12.55 -14.61
N PHE A 85 -12.26 11.29 -15.03
CA PHE A 85 -13.54 10.57 -15.07
C PHE A 85 -13.97 9.98 -13.73
N TYR A 86 -13.04 9.79 -12.79
CA TYR A 86 -13.30 9.19 -11.49
C TYR A 86 -12.27 9.65 -10.46
N ASP A 87 -12.59 9.51 -9.18
CA ASP A 87 -11.64 9.71 -8.08
C ASP A 87 -10.74 8.46 -7.94
N VAL A 88 -9.44 8.65 -8.12
CA VAL A 88 -8.42 7.58 -8.02
C VAL A 88 -8.51 6.86 -6.68
N LEU A 89 -8.65 7.60 -5.58
CA LEU A 89 -8.68 7.02 -4.24
C LEU A 89 -9.93 6.16 -4.05
N GLU A 90 -11.06 6.60 -4.60
CA GLU A 90 -12.30 5.84 -4.56
C GLU A 90 -12.16 4.51 -5.31
N VAL A 91 -11.58 4.54 -6.52
CA VAL A 91 -11.39 3.32 -7.33
C VAL A 91 -10.35 2.37 -6.72
N LEU A 92 -9.23 2.90 -6.19
CA LEU A 92 -8.24 2.09 -5.48
C LEU A 92 -8.85 1.45 -4.23
N SER A 93 -9.63 2.21 -3.46
CA SER A 93 -10.34 1.67 -2.29
C SER A 93 -11.35 0.58 -2.69
N LEU A 94 -12.02 0.74 -3.84
CA LEU A 94 -12.95 -0.25 -4.39
C LEU A 94 -12.21 -1.53 -4.78
N LYS A 95 -11.06 -1.42 -5.46
CA LYS A 95 -10.19 -2.57 -5.82
C LYS A 95 -9.82 -3.37 -4.56
N ASP A 96 -9.38 -2.67 -3.52
CA ASP A 96 -8.98 -3.30 -2.26
C ASP A 96 -10.15 -3.93 -1.52
N ASN A 97 -11.31 -3.26 -1.53
CA ASN A 97 -12.53 -3.79 -0.95
C ASN A 97 -13.00 -5.06 -1.69
N ILE A 98 -12.92 -5.10 -3.02
CA ILE A 98 -13.22 -6.31 -3.81
C ILE A 98 -12.28 -7.44 -3.39
N ASN A 99 -10.98 -7.19 -3.23
CA ASN A 99 -10.02 -8.19 -2.78
C ASN A 99 -10.33 -8.71 -1.37
N LYS A 100 -10.67 -7.83 -0.43
CA LYS A 100 -11.07 -8.20 0.94
C LYS A 100 -12.35 -9.04 0.93
N VAL A 101 -13.37 -8.61 0.20
CA VAL A 101 -14.64 -9.34 0.05
C VAL A 101 -14.41 -10.70 -0.59
N THR A 102 -13.55 -10.80 -1.59
CA THR A 102 -13.20 -12.06 -2.24
C THR A 102 -12.63 -13.07 -1.23
N LYS A 103 -11.66 -12.65 -0.40
CA LYS A 103 -11.08 -13.50 0.64
C LYS A 103 -12.15 -13.94 1.66
N ALA A 104 -12.99 -12.99 2.11
CA ALA A 104 -14.07 -13.27 3.04
C ALA A 104 -15.11 -14.26 2.47
N ALA A 105 -15.50 -14.08 1.20
CA ALA A 105 -16.45 -14.94 0.51
C ALA A 105 -15.94 -16.38 0.40
N VAL A 106 -14.64 -16.57 0.06
CA VAL A 106 -14.02 -17.90 0.02
C VAL A 106 -14.12 -18.59 1.38
N ILE A 107 -13.78 -17.90 2.47
CA ILE A 107 -13.88 -18.44 3.82
C ILE A 107 -15.33 -18.82 4.15
N ILE A 108 -16.28 -17.93 3.88
CA ILE A 108 -17.71 -18.17 4.14
C ILE A 108 -18.21 -19.40 3.36
N ILE A 109 -17.85 -19.51 2.08
CA ILE A 109 -18.22 -20.66 1.24
C ILE A 109 -17.67 -21.95 1.84
N ILE A 110 -16.39 -21.99 2.20
CA ILE A 110 -15.76 -23.17 2.79
C ILE A 110 -16.45 -23.55 4.09
N VAL A 111 -16.65 -22.60 5.01
CA VAL A 111 -17.29 -22.84 6.31
C VAL A 111 -18.73 -23.34 6.11
N THR A 112 -19.51 -22.69 5.25
CA THR A 112 -20.91 -23.07 5.00
C THR A 112 -20.99 -24.47 4.40
N ARG A 113 -20.10 -24.80 3.45
CA ARG A 113 -20.05 -26.13 2.84
C ARG A 113 -19.62 -27.20 3.83
N LEU A 114 -18.65 -26.89 4.69
CA LEU A 114 -18.18 -27.77 5.75
C LEU A 114 -19.32 -28.06 6.74
N LEU A 115 -20.02 -27.03 7.22
CA LEU A 115 -21.17 -27.19 8.13
C LEU A 115 -22.34 -27.97 7.52
N ASN A 116 -22.50 -27.91 6.19
CA ASN A 116 -23.54 -28.66 5.48
C ASN A 116 -23.13 -30.11 5.13
N THR A 117 -21.95 -30.58 5.57
CA THR A 117 -21.59 -31.98 5.38
C THR A 117 -22.36 -32.88 6.34
N TYR A 118 -22.74 -34.06 5.86
CA TYR A 118 -23.48 -35.06 6.65
C TYR A 118 -22.79 -35.41 7.98
N VAL A 119 -21.45 -35.49 7.98
CA VAL A 119 -20.65 -35.79 9.18
C VAL A 119 -20.81 -34.69 10.23
N ILE A 120 -20.78 -33.42 9.84
CA ILE A 120 -20.91 -32.32 10.80
C ILE A 120 -22.35 -32.18 11.28
N GLN A 121 -23.34 -32.37 10.40
CA GLN A 121 -24.74 -32.35 10.80
C GLN A 121 -25.10 -33.46 11.79
N SER A 122 -24.64 -34.70 11.54
CA SER A 122 -24.85 -35.82 12.47
C SER A 122 -24.24 -35.56 13.85
N LEU A 123 -23.03 -34.98 13.91
CA LEU A 123 -22.41 -34.56 15.17
C LEU A 123 -23.21 -33.47 15.90
N ILE A 124 -23.78 -32.49 15.19
CA ILE A 124 -24.61 -31.43 15.78
C ILE A 124 -25.92 -31.99 16.36
N ILE A 125 -26.51 -33.00 15.71
CA ILE A 125 -27.78 -33.63 16.12
C ILE A 125 -27.56 -34.71 17.19
N GLY A 126 -26.29 -35.09 17.46
CA GLY A 126 -25.92 -36.09 18.46
C GLY A 126 -26.01 -37.53 17.96
N GLU A 127 -26.09 -37.72 16.64
CA GLU A 127 -26.03 -39.04 16.01
C GLU A 127 -24.58 -39.50 15.83
N ILE A 128 -24.35 -40.81 15.97
CA ILE A 128 -23.03 -41.39 15.68
C ILE A 128 -22.91 -41.51 14.15
N PRO A 129 -21.96 -40.81 13.51
CA PRO A 129 -21.79 -40.91 12.06
C PRO A 129 -21.37 -42.35 11.70
N THR A 130 -22.19 -43.02 10.91
CA THR A 130 -21.85 -44.33 10.35
C THR A 130 -20.99 -44.12 9.10
N PHE A 131 -19.73 -44.54 9.13
CA PHE A 131 -18.83 -44.48 7.98
C PHE A 131 -19.01 -45.74 7.12
N ASP A 132 -19.90 -45.67 6.13
CA ASP A 132 -20.02 -46.67 5.07
C ASP A 132 -19.06 -46.32 3.91
N VAL A 133 -18.51 -47.34 3.25
CA VAL A 133 -17.64 -47.19 2.06
C VAL A 133 -18.35 -46.42 0.93
N ASN A 134 -19.68 -46.48 0.89
CA ASN A 134 -20.50 -45.74 -0.07
C ASN A 134 -20.48 -44.21 0.16
N ILE A 135 -19.98 -43.72 1.29
CA ILE A 135 -19.89 -42.29 1.62
C ILE A 135 -18.64 -41.63 1.01
N PHE A 136 -17.58 -42.40 0.73
CA PHE A 136 -16.32 -41.83 0.23
C PHE A 136 -16.46 -41.16 -1.13
N LEU A 137 -17.15 -41.80 -2.08
CA LEU A 137 -17.35 -41.25 -3.42
C LEU A 137 -18.13 -39.92 -3.42
N PRO A 138 -19.32 -39.81 -2.79
CA PRO A 138 -20.05 -38.53 -2.73
C PRO A 138 -19.30 -37.48 -1.92
N PHE A 139 -18.57 -37.87 -0.87
CA PHE A 139 -17.71 -36.96 -0.13
C PHE A 139 -16.60 -36.37 -1.01
N PHE A 140 -15.91 -37.20 -1.79
CA PHE A 140 -14.88 -36.76 -2.71
C PHE A 140 -15.43 -35.84 -3.82
N ILE A 141 -16.57 -36.20 -4.41
CA ILE A 141 -17.26 -35.35 -5.40
C ILE A 141 -17.63 -33.99 -4.78
N THR A 142 -18.08 -33.97 -3.53
CA THR A 142 -18.44 -32.73 -2.83
C THR A 142 -17.23 -31.82 -2.60
N ILE A 143 -16.08 -32.38 -2.24
CA ILE A 143 -14.83 -31.62 -2.11
C ILE A 143 -14.42 -31.02 -3.46
N LEU A 144 -14.41 -31.81 -4.53
CA LEU A 144 -14.06 -31.33 -5.87
C LEU A 144 -15.02 -30.24 -6.35
N ALA A 145 -16.33 -30.46 -6.19
CA ALA A 145 -17.34 -29.48 -6.57
C ALA A 145 -17.21 -28.18 -5.76
N THR A 146 -16.88 -28.28 -4.48
CA THR A 146 -16.63 -27.11 -3.62
C THR A 146 -15.38 -26.36 -4.07
N GLY A 147 -14.29 -27.08 -4.36
CA GLY A 147 -13.08 -26.47 -4.89
C GLY A 147 -13.32 -25.74 -6.21
N LEU A 148 -14.06 -26.36 -7.13
CA LEU A 148 -14.44 -25.73 -8.40
C LEU A 148 -15.31 -24.49 -8.18
N TYR A 149 -16.29 -24.56 -7.29
CA TYR A 149 -17.17 -23.42 -6.97
C TYR A 149 -16.38 -22.25 -6.37
N VAL A 150 -15.47 -22.54 -5.43
CA VAL A 150 -14.56 -21.54 -4.86
C VAL A 150 -13.68 -20.92 -5.94
N ALA A 151 -13.11 -21.73 -6.83
CA ALA A 151 -12.29 -21.23 -7.93
C ALA A 151 -13.09 -20.30 -8.84
N ILE A 152 -14.30 -20.70 -9.26
CA ILE A 152 -15.17 -19.86 -10.10
C ILE A 152 -15.50 -18.53 -9.41
N ALA A 153 -15.93 -18.56 -8.15
CA ALA A 153 -16.27 -17.36 -7.40
C ALA A 153 -15.05 -16.44 -7.23
N TYR A 154 -13.90 -17.01 -6.87
CA TYR A 154 -12.64 -16.28 -6.68
C TYR A 154 -12.18 -15.62 -7.98
N PHE A 155 -12.06 -16.38 -9.07
CA PHE A 155 -11.61 -15.84 -10.36
C PHE A 155 -12.57 -14.80 -10.92
N SER A 156 -13.88 -14.96 -10.74
CA SER A 156 -14.86 -13.98 -11.21
C SER A 156 -14.69 -12.62 -10.51
N LEU A 157 -14.49 -12.62 -9.19
CA LEU A 157 -14.29 -11.38 -8.43
C LEU A 157 -12.90 -10.78 -8.70
N GLN A 158 -11.88 -11.61 -8.81
CA GLN A 158 -10.53 -11.14 -9.13
C GLN A 158 -10.46 -10.53 -10.54
N ALA A 159 -11.23 -11.09 -11.50
CA ALA A 159 -11.35 -10.53 -12.84
C ALA A 159 -11.93 -9.10 -12.80
N LEU A 160 -12.89 -8.81 -11.92
CA LEU A 160 -13.42 -7.44 -11.75
C LEU A 160 -12.33 -6.47 -11.26
N ALA A 161 -11.56 -6.85 -10.25
CA ALA A 161 -10.45 -6.04 -9.76
C ALA A 161 -9.40 -5.79 -10.85
N TYR A 162 -9.13 -6.80 -11.68
CA TYR A 162 -8.18 -6.69 -12.79
C TYR A 162 -8.71 -5.81 -13.93
N ILE A 163 -10.01 -5.89 -14.25
CA ILE A 163 -10.65 -5.01 -15.23
C ILE A 163 -10.56 -3.55 -14.76
N LEU A 164 -10.86 -3.28 -13.48
CA LEU A 164 -10.71 -1.93 -12.91
C LEU A 164 -9.28 -1.41 -13.09
N ARG A 165 -8.28 -2.23 -12.78
CA ARG A 165 -6.86 -1.89 -13.02
C ARG A 165 -6.58 -1.52 -14.47
N ILE A 166 -7.01 -2.35 -15.42
CA ILE A 166 -6.77 -2.11 -16.85
C ILE A 166 -7.43 -0.80 -17.30
N LEU A 167 -8.66 -0.55 -16.87
CA LEU A 167 -9.37 0.69 -17.21
C LEU A 167 -8.61 1.91 -16.71
N MET A 168 -8.08 1.86 -15.49
CA MET A 168 -7.28 2.96 -14.93
C MET A 168 -5.97 3.19 -15.69
N GLU A 169 -5.25 2.11 -16.00
CA GLU A 169 -3.99 2.17 -16.74
C GLU A 169 -4.20 2.68 -18.17
N MET A 170 -5.29 2.29 -18.84
CA MET A 170 -5.63 2.77 -20.17
C MET A 170 -5.95 4.27 -20.18
N GLU A 171 -6.70 4.78 -19.19
CA GLU A 171 -6.97 6.22 -19.13
C GLU A 171 -5.68 7.00 -18.93
N PHE A 172 -4.87 6.61 -17.94
CA PHE A 172 -3.62 7.28 -17.62
C PHE A 172 -2.67 7.32 -18.84
N ASN A 173 -2.45 6.17 -19.47
CA ASN A 173 -1.60 6.09 -20.67
C ASN A 173 -2.18 6.85 -21.86
N SER A 174 -3.51 6.94 -21.99
CA SER A 174 -4.15 7.73 -23.05
C SER A 174 -3.92 9.23 -22.89
N ARG A 175 -3.64 9.73 -21.69
CA ARG A 175 -3.40 11.16 -21.43
C ARG A 175 -1.95 11.54 -21.67
N ASN A 176 -1.02 10.68 -21.25
CA ASN A 176 0.42 10.90 -21.42
C ASN A 176 0.91 10.71 -22.87
N ALA A 177 0.05 10.20 -23.76
CA ALA A 177 0.35 10.04 -25.19
C ALA A 177 0.05 11.31 -26.04
N LYS A 178 -0.40 12.42 -25.42
CA LYS A 178 -0.60 13.72 -26.08
C LYS A 178 0.61 14.63 -25.93
#